data_AF-G5NGS7-F1
#
_entry.id   AF-G5NGS7-F1
#
_cell.length_a   1.000
_cell.length_b   1.000
_cell.length_c   1.000
_cell.angle_alpha   90.00
_cell.angle_beta   90.00
_cell.angle_gamma   90.00
#
_symmetry.space_group_name_H-M   'P 1'
#
loop_
_entity.id
_entity.type
_entity.pdbx_description
1 polymer ?
#
loop_
_entity_poly.entity_id
_entity_poly.type
_entity_poly.pdbx_seq_one_letter_code
_entity_poly.pdbx_strand_id
1 'polypeptide(L)'
;RHFGEGEGLPDGAAMDSEGCYWSAMFDGWRVARFSPQGEQLEEYRLPVRCPTMVCFGGADMKTLFITTTRENMSAQEVADYPLSGAIFTLQVAVAGMKKSRFIERQAGSTGTTFSLG
;
A
#
# COMPACT_ATOMS: atom_id res chain seq x y z
N ARG A 1 -9.59 14.94 -0.25
CA ARG A 1 -9.49 15.29 -1.70
C ARG A 1 -10.49 14.45 -2.47
N HIS A 2 -11.16 15.00 -3.48
CA HIS A 2 -11.96 14.23 -4.44
C HIS A 2 -11.09 13.87 -5.65
N PHE A 3 -11.27 12.67 -6.18
CA PHE A 3 -10.58 12.19 -7.38
C PHE A 3 -11.59 12.10 -8.52
N GLY A 4 -11.21 12.62 -9.68
CA GLY A 4 -12.00 12.60 -10.89
C GLY A 4 -11.94 11.25 -11.61
N GLU A 5 -12.68 11.16 -12.71
CA GLU A 5 -12.66 9.99 -13.59
C GLU A 5 -11.23 9.70 -14.09
N GLY A 6 -10.81 8.44 -14.01
CA GLY A 6 -9.47 7.99 -14.42
C GLY A 6 -8.32 8.30 -13.44
N GLU A 7 -8.56 9.02 -12.33
CA GLU A 7 -7.53 9.28 -11.31
C GLU A 7 -7.36 8.13 -10.30
N GLY A 8 -8.28 7.16 -10.32
CA GLY A 8 -8.37 6.03 -9.41
C GLY A 8 -8.95 6.36 -8.04
N LEU A 9 -9.16 5.32 -7.24
CA LEU A 9 -9.66 5.41 -5.86
C LEU A 9 -8.53 5.08 -4.87
N PRO A 10 -8.37 5.83 -3.77
CA PRO A 10 -7.39 5.48 -2.76
C PRO A 10 -7.75 4.14 -2.12
N ASP A 11 -6.81 3.20 -2.15
CA ASP A 11 -6.91 1.88 -1.50
C ASP A 11 -5.91 1.84 -0.33
N GLY A 12 -4.96 0.92 -0.33
CA GLY A 12 -3.95 0.80 0.70
C GLY A 12 -2.92 1.92 0.69
N ALA A 13 -2.39 2.24 1.88
CA ALA A 13 -1.54 3.40 2.09
C ALA A 13 -0.49 3.25 3.20
N ALA A 14 0.56 4.06 3.10
CA ALA A 14 1.61 4.21 4.11
C ALA A 14 2.01 5.68 4.29
N MET A 15 2.75 5.98 5.35
CA MET A 15 3.32 7.32 5.58
C MET A 15 4.84 7.28 5.51
N ASP A 16 5.44 8.33 4.97
CA ASP A 16 6.87 8.55 5.03
C ASP A 16 7.28 9.36 6.28
N SER A 17 8.58 9.50 6.49
CA SER A 17 9.16 10.18 7.66
C SER A 17 8.94 11.69 7.68
N GLU A 18 8.46 12.28 6.58
CA GLU A 18 8.06 13.69 6.51
C GLU A 18 6.57 13.88 6.83
N GLY A 19 5.84 12.80 7.11
CA GLY A 19 4.41 12.81 7.37
C GLY A 19 3.56 12.85 6.09
N CYS A 20 4.16 12.64 4.91
CA CYS A 20 3.39 12.57 3.68
C CYS A 20 2.70 11.20 3.54
N TYR A 21 1.50 11.23 2.99
CA TYR A 21 0.64 10.06 2.81
C TYR A 21 0.81 9.49 1.40
N TRP A 22 1.17 8.21 1.31
CA TRP A 22 1.34 7.49 0.05
C TRP A 22 0.19 6.52 -0.13
N SER A 23 -0.52 6.58 -1.26
CA SER A 23 -1.66 5.71 -1.54
C SER A 23 -1.51 5.03 -2.89
N ALA A 24 -1.80 3.73 -2.92
CA ALA A 24 -2.12 3.02 -4.16
C ALA A 24 -3.48 3.52 -4.67
N MET A 25 -3.50 3.99 -5.91
CA MET A 25 -4.72 4.47 -6.56
C MET A 25 -5.31 3.33 -7.39
N PHE A 26 -6.23 2.58 -6.80
CA PHE A 26 -6.93 1.47 -7.44
C PHE A 26 -7.65 1.96 -8.70
N ASP A 27 -7.51 1.20 -9.79
CA ASP A 27 -7.98 1.58 -11.13
C ASP A 27 -7.37 2.89 -11.69
N GLY A 28 -6.37 3.45 -11.01
CA GLY A 28 -5.71 4.71 -11.36
C GLY A 28 -4.35 4.57 -12.02
N TRP A 29 -3.84 3.33 -12.19
CA TRP A 29 -2.52 3.06 -12.78
C TRP A 29 -1.36 3.74 -12.08
N ARG A 30 -1.49 4.04 -10.78
CA ARG A 30 -0.50 4.89 -10.09
C ARG A 30 -0.44 4.69 -8.58
N VAL A 31 0.68 5.11 -8.03
CA VAL A 31 0.82 5.48 -6.62
C VAL A 31 0.94 7.01 -6.55
N ALA A 32 0.31 7.62 -5.56
CA ALA A 32 0.39 9.07 -5.34
C ALA A 32 0.89 9.38 -3.93
N ARG A 33 1.71 10.44 -3.82
CA ARG A 33 2.20 11.00 -2.56
C ARG A 33 1.48 12.30 -2.30
N PHE A 34 0.94 12.46 -1.09
CA PHE A 34 0.22 13.65 -0.65
C PHE A 34 0.89 14.28 0.56
N SER A 35 0.91 15.61 0.60
CA SER A 35 1.36 16.37 1.76
C SER A 35 0.43 16.13 2.97
N PRO A 36 0.85 16.47 4.20
CA PRO A 36 -0.02 16.42 5.38
C PRO A 36 -1.29 17.28 5.25
N GLN A 37 -1.29 18.28 4.34
CA GLN A 37 -2.43 19.14 4.04
C GLN A 37 -3.31 18.59 2.91
N GLY A 38 -2.94 17.46 2.29
CA GLY A 38 -3.72 16.79 1.24
C GLY A 38 -3.42 17.26 -0.19
N GLU A 39 -2.37 18.06 -0.39
CA GLU A 39 -1.86 18.41 -1.72
C GLU A 39 -1.15 17.21 -2.35
N GLN A 40 -1.33 16.94 -3.64
CA GLN A 40 -0.56 15.89 -4.31
C GLN A 40 0.82 16.42 -4.66
N LEU A 41 1.86 15.81 -4.08
CA LEU A 41 3.25 16.19 -4.26
C LEU A 41 3.89 15.41 -5.42
N GLU A 42 3.62 14.11 -5.50
CA GLU A 42 4.25 13.22 -6.48
C GLU A 42 3.27 12.16 -6.99
N GLU A 43 3.56 11.63 -8.18
CA GLU A 43 2.84 10.53 -8.80
C GLU A 43 3.82 9.58 -9.49
N TYR A 44 3.57 8.28 -9.33
CA TYR A 44 4.35 7.21 -9.94
C TYR A 44 3.42 6.30 -10.74
N ARG A 45 3.53 6.32 -12.07
CA ARG A 45 2.74 5.46 -12.96
C ARG A 45 3.24 4.02 -12.93
N LEU A 46 2.29 3.09 -13.01
CA LEU A 46 2.53 1.66 -13.04
C LEU A 46 2.06 1.06 -14.37
N PRO A 47 2.67 -0.04 -14.84
CA PRO A 47 2.25 -0.75 -16.05
C PRO A 47 1.01 -1.63 -15.80
N VAL A 48 0.30 -1.43 -14.68
CA VAL A 48 -0.89 -2.20 -14.30
C VAL A 48 -1.96 -1.28 -13.71
N ARG A 49 -3.21 -1.64 -13.96
CA ARG A 49 -4.40 -0.83 -13.66
C ARG A 49 -4.67 -0.67 -12.17
N CYS A 50 -4.57 -1.77 -11.42
CA CYS A 50 -5.06 -1.86 -10.04
C CYS A 50 -3.94 -2.15 -9.02
N PRO A 51 -3.15 -1.13 -8.62
CA PRO A 51 -2.37 -1.22 -7.40
C PRO A 51 -3.31 -1.22 -6.18
N THR A 52 -2.95 -1.96 -5.14
CA THR A 52 -3.82 -2.18 -3.97
C THR A 52 -3.22 -1.73 -2.65
N MET A 53 -1.89 -1.82 -2.45
CA MET A 53 -1.25 -1.40 -1.21
C MET A 53 0.19 -0.95 -1.48
N VAL A 54 0.67 0.00 -0.67
CA VAL A 54 2.09 0.38 -0.63
C VAL A 54 2.68 0.16 0.75
N CYS A 55 3.94 -0.27 0.82
CA CYS A 55 4.68 -0.41 2.07
C CYS A 55 6.14 -0.06 1.87
N PHE A 56 6.73 0.64 2.82
CA PHE A 56 8.17 0.93 2.79
C PHE A 56 8.96 -0.21 3.42
N GLY A 57 10.10 -0.53 2.82
CA GLY A 57 11.06 -1.52 3.30
C GLY A 57 12.46 -1.21 2.78
N GLY A 58 13.31 -2.24 2.78
CA GLY A 58 14.75 -2.06 2.57
C GLY A 58 15.47 -1.59 3.84
N ALA A 59 16.80 -1.68 3.84
CA ALA A 59 17.61 -1.36 5.02
C ALA A 59 17.51 0.12 5.45
N ASP A 60 17.34 1.01 4.47
CA ASP A 60 17.20 2.46 4.65
C ASP A 60 15.73 2.93 4.64
N MET A 61 14.77 2.01 4.56
CA MET A 61 13.34 2.27 4.44
C MET A 61 12.96 3.10 3.19
N LYS A 62 13.79 3.13 2.14
CA LYS A 62 13.55 3.88 0.90
C LYS A 62 13.13 3.02 -0.30
N THR A 63 12.81 1.75 -0.08
CA THR A 63 12.17 0.90 -1.09
C THR A 63 10.67 0.88 -0.85
N LEU A 64 9.88 1.37 -1.79
CA LEU A 64 8.43 1.26 -1.76
C LEU A 64 8.00 -0.02 -2.50
N PHE A 65 7.46 -0.98 -1.75
CA PHE A 65 6.83 -2.19 -2.26
C PHE A 65 5.37 -1.91 -2.56
N ILE A 66 4.89 -2.42 -3.70
CA ILE A 66 3.55 -2.16 -4.21
C ILE A 66 2.91 -3.48 -4.58
N THR A 67 1.80 -3.82 -3.92
CA THR A 67 0.97 -4.95 -4.34
C THR A 67 -0.04 -4.49 -5.38
N THR A 68 -0.41 -5.41 -6.26
CA THR A 68 -1.38 -5.17 -7.32
C THR A 68 -2.35 -6.35 -7.37
N THR A 69 -3.49 -6.18 -8.04
CA THR A 69 -4.45 -7.27 -8.24
C THR A 69 -4.72 -7.51 -9.71
N ARG A 70 -5.14 -8.74 -10.00
CA ARG A 70 -5.78 -9.15 -11.27
C ARG A 70 -7.22 -9.61 -11.06
N GLU A 71 -7.74 -9.42 -9.85
CA GLU A 71 -9.11 -9.76 -9.51
C GLU A 71 -10.06 -8.94 -10.39
N ASN A 72 -11.12 -9.59 -10.86
CA ASN A 72 -12.14 -9.01 -11.74
C ASN A 72 -11.61 -8.48 -13.09
N MET A 73 -10.42 -8.90 -13.52
CA MET A 73 -9.96 -8.68 -14.89
C MET A 73 -10.45 -9.80 -15.81
N SER A 74 -10.87 -9.44 -17.02
CA SER A 74 -11.15 -10.39 -18.09
C SER A 74 -9.88 -11.11 -18.55
N ALA A 75 -10.05 -12.24 -19.25
CA ALA A 75 -8.92 -12.98 -19.82
C ALA A 75 -8.12 -12.12 -20.83
N GLN A 76 -8.79 -11.25 -21.58
CA GLN A 76 -8.14 -10.32 -22.50
C GLN A 76 -7.31 -9.27 -21.75
N GLU A 77 -7.87 -8.65 -20.69
CA GLU A 77 -7.13 -7.69 -19.88
C GLU A 77 -5.90 -8.31 -19.21
N VAL A 78 -5.99 -9.56 -18.75
CA VAL A 78 -4.83 -10.27 -18.18
C VAL A 78 -3.78 -10.54 -19.26
N ALA A 79 -4.19 -10.84 -20.50
CA ALA A 79 -3.27 -11.01 -21.62
C ALA A 79 -2.58 -9.68 -22.02
N ASP A 80 -3.33 -8.57 -22.01
CA ASP A 80 -2.81 -7.23 -22.35
C ASP A 80 -1.90 -6.67 -21.23
N TYR A 81 -2.21 -7.00 -19.97
CA TYR A 81 -1.50 -6.53 -18.78
C TYR A 81 -1.01 -7.71 -17.91
N PRO A 82 -0.04 -8.50 -18.40
CA PRO A 82 0.36 -9.78 -17.78
C PRO A 82 1.02 -9.62 -16.40
N LEU A 83 1.46 -8.42 -16.04
CA LEU A 83 2.04 -8.13 -14.73
C LEU A 83 0.99 -7.83 -13.66
N SER A 84 -0.31 -7.78 -14.00
CA SER A 84 -1.38 -7.58 -13.02
C SER A 84 -1.39 -8.71 -11.99
N GLY A 85 -1.36 -8.35 -10.71
CA GLY A 85 -1.19 -9.30 -9.60
C GLY A 85 0.26 -9.53 -9.16
N ALA A 86 1.25 -8.93 -9.84
CA ALA A 86 2.64 -8.95 -9.39
C ALA A 86 2.90 -7.94 -8.26
N ILE A 87 4.06 -8.07 -7.62
CA ILE A 87 4.60 -7.07 -6.69
C ILE A 87 5.62 -6.23 -7.45
N PHE A 88 5.51 -4.91 -7.31
CA PHE A 88 6.47 -3.94 -7.85
C PHE A 88 7.27 -3.31 -6.72
N THR A 89 8.44 -2.78 -7.06
CA THR A 89 9.27 -1.98 -6.16
C THR A 89 9.76 -0.73 -6.87
N LEU A 90 9.81 0.39 -6.16
CA LEU A 90 10.46 1.61 -6.60
C LEU A 90 11.30 2.22 -5.47
N GLN A 91 12.42 2.85 -5.83
CA GLN A 91 13.21 3.62 -4.87
C GLN A 91 12.64 5.03 -4.74
N VAL A 92 12.52 5.52 -3.51
CA VAL A 92 12.02 6.87 -3.20
C VAL A 92 13.09 7.71 -2.49
N ALA A 93 12.92 9.04 -2.52
CA ALA A 93 13.85 9.96 -1.86
C ALA A 93 13.72 9.94 -0.32
N VAL A 94 12.50 9.75 0.19
CA VAL A 94 12.15 9.90 1.62
C VAL A 94 11.87 8.53 2.23
N ALA A 95 12.43 8.28 3.41
CA ALA A 95 12.27 7.00 4.10
C ALA A 95 10.85 6.82 4.65
N GLY A 96 10.37 5.58 4.68
CA GLY A 96 9.10 5.22 5.30
C GLY A 96 9.10 5.22 6.82
N MET A 97 7.91 5.37 7.40
CA MET A 97 7.71 5.12 8.83
C MET A 97 7.78 3.62 9.13
N LYS A 98 8.57 3.24 10.15
CA LYS A 98 8.62 1.85 10.62
C LYS A 98 7.30 1.47 11.28
N LYS A 99 6.73 0.34 10.86
CA LYS A 99 5.51 -0.20 11.47
C LYS A 99 5.84 -0.86 12.81
N SER A 100 5.10 -0.52 13.85
CA SER A 100 5.17 -1.20 15.14
C SER A 100 4.62 -2.61 15.02
N ARG A 101 5.20 -3.55 15.77
CA ARG A 101 4.61 -4.88 15.90
C ARG A 101 3.29 -4.78 16.66
N PHE A 102 2.35 -5.64 16.30
CA PHE A 102 1.17 -5.86 17.12
C PHE A 102 1.61 -6.32 18.52
N ILE A 103 0.97 -5.76 19.56
CA ILE A 103 1.20 -6.13 20.95
C ILE A 103 -0.11 -6.66 21.50
N GLU A 104 -0.19 -7.97 21.68
CA GLU A 104 -1.30 -8.59 22.40
C GLU A 104 -1.17 -8.21 23.88
N ARG A 105 -2.16 -7.51 24.43
CA ARG A 105 -2.25 -7.27 25.86
C ARG A 105 -3.24 -8.28 26.43
N GLN A 106 -2.75 -9.22 27.24
CA GLN A 106 -3.64 -10.05 28.04
C GLN A 106 -4.42 -9.15 29.00
N ALA A 107 -5.75 -9.11 28.84
CA ALA A 107 -6.61 -8.65 29.93
C ALA A 107 -6.36 -9.59 31.11
N GLY A 108 -6.05 -9.05 32.28
CA GLY A 108 -5.64 -9.84 33.44
C GLY A 108 -6.58 -11.01 33.69
N SER A 109 -6.10 -12.23 33.45
CA SER A 109 -6.83 -13.45 33.80
C SER A 109 -6.68 -13.66 35.31
N THR A 110 -7.76 -13.50 36.06
CA THR A 110 -7.93 -14.33 37.26
C THR A 110 -7.89 -15.78 36.80
N GLY A 111 -6.87 -16.50 37.25
CA GLY A 111 -6.48 -17.79 36.71
C GLY A 111 -7.62 -18.81 36.66
N THR A 112 -7.73 -19.51 35.53
CA THR A 112 -8.26 -20.86 35.49
C THR A 112 -7.45 -21.61 34.45
N THR A 113 -6.54 -22.45 34.93
CA THR A 113 -5.75 -23.37 34.12
C THR A 113 -6.68 -24.43 33.54
N PHE A 114 -6.74 -24.54 32.21
CA PHE A 114 -7.31 -25.72 31.56
C PHE A 114 -6.17 -26.69 31.24
N SER A 115 -6.18 -27.87 31.87
CA SER A 115 -5.35 -29.00 31.47
C SER A 115 -6.09 -29.77 30.39
N LEU A 116 -5.44 -30.01 29.25
CA LEU A 116 -5.92 -30.95 28.24
C LEU A 116 -5.57 -32.38 28.68
N GLY A 117 -6.57 -33.25 28.71
CA GLY A 117 -6.42 -34.71 28.77
C GLY A 117 -6.62 -35.33 27.41
#